data_AF-A0A2W0BN21-F1
#
_entry.id   AF-A0A2W0BN21-F1
#
_cell.length_a   1.000
_cell.length_b   1.000
_cell.length_c   1.000
_cell.angle_alpha   90.00
_cell.angle_beta   90.00
_cell.angle_gamma   90.00
#
_symmetry.space_group_name_H-M   'P 1'
#
loop_
_entity.id
_entity.type
_entity.pdbx_description
1 polymer ?
#
loop_
_entity_poly.entity_id
_entity_poly.type
_entity_poly.pdbx_seq_one_letter_code
_entity_poly.pdbx_strand_id
1 'polypeptide(L)'
;MLVSKEYVGYLARQVTKKLIEGEFIDTKNVNATIERVNSAVLEEMQLEDRINDEVRMILEAYQEEMRTTGASYQEMFKKVKQQLVQKYKAVL
;
A
#
# COMPACT_ATOMS: atom_id res chain seq x y z
N MET A 1 -1.81 10.46 -2.07
CA MET A 1 -0.54 9.94 -1.55
C MET A 1 -0.12 10.71 -0.29
N LEU A 2 -0.07 10.03 0.86
CA LEU A 2 0.25 10.63 2.17
C LEU A 2 1.76 10.79 2.45
N VAL A 3 2.61 10.24 1.59
CA VAL A 3 4.07 10.19 1.77
C VAL A 3 4.77 10.73 0.53
N SER A 4 5.79 11.56 0.68
CA SER A 4 6.54 12.10 -0.46
C SER A 4 7.47 11.03 -1.06
N LYS A 5 7.63 11.06 -2.39
CA LYS A 5 8.55 10.15 -3.11
C LYS A 5 9.99 10.23 -2.58
N GLU A 6 10.41 11.42 -2.15
CA GLU A 6 11.73 11.65 -1.55
C GLU A 6 11.90 10.90 -0.23
N TYR A 7 10.85 10.88 0.60
CA TYR A 7 10.86 10.15 1.86
C TYR A 7 10.90 8.64 1.64
N VAL A 8 10.17 8.13 0.64
CA VAL A 8 10.24 6.71 0.24
C VAL A 8 11.65 6.33 -0.20
N GLY A 9 12.31 7.17 -1.02
CA GLY A 9 13.69 6.96 -1.43
C GLY A 9 14.69 7.01 -0.26
N TYR A 10 14.44 7.84 0.76
CA TYR A 10 15.22 7.81 1.99
C TYR A 10 15.02 6.51 2.78
N LEU A 11 13.77 6.05 2.94
CA LEU A 11 13.46 4.80 3.63
C LEU A 11 14.06 3.58 2.93
N ALA A 12 13.96 3.49 1.60
CA ALA A 12 14.53 2.41 0.82
C ALA A 12 16.05 2.28 1.04
N ARG A 13 16.76 3.41 1.15
CA ARG A 13 18.19 3.45 1.50
C ARG A 13 18.45 2.94 2.91
N GLN A 14 17.70 3.43 3.90
CA GLN A 14 17.88 3.02 5.30
C GLN A 14 17.57 1.53 5.50
N VAL A 15 16.51 1.03 4.89
CA VAL A 15 16.12 -0.40 4.95
C VAL A 15 17.20 -1.26 4.31
N THR A 16 17.64 -0.94 3.09
CA THR A 16 18.69 -1.71 2.40
C THR A 16 19.97 -1.74 3.23
N LYS A 17 20.37 -0.61 3.82
CA LYS A 17 21.56 -0.53 4.69
C LYS A 17 21.43 -1.46 5.90
N LYS A 18 20.29 -1.40 6.61
CA LYS A 18 20.05 -2.26 7.78
C LYS A 18 19.99 -3.75 7.44
N LEU A 19 19.46 -4.11 6.27
CA LEU A 19 19.42 -5.49 5.80
C LEU A 19 20.83 -6.05 5.54
N ILE A 20 21.72 -5.22 4.99
CA ILE A 20 23.13 -5.59 4.78
C ILE A 20 23.87 -5.67 6.13
N GLU A 21 23.71 -4.68 7.00
CA GLU A 21 24.34 -4.66 8.33
C GLU A 21 23.89 -5.82 9.23
N GLY A 22 22.65 -6.28 9.07
CA GLY A 22 22.12 -7.46 9.77
C GLY A 22 22.45 -8.79 9.09
N GLU A 23 23.28 -8.81 8.04
CA GLU A 23 23.66 -9.99 7.26
C GLU A 23 22.47 -10.78 6.66
N PHE A 24 21.31 -10.13 6.51
CA PHE A 24 20.13 -10.75 5.91
C PHE A 24 20.24 -10.87 4.38
N ILE A 25 21.01 -9.97 3.77
CA ILE A 25 21.27 -9.94 2.32
C ILE A 25 22.74 -9.65 2.05
N ASP A 26 23.30 -10.25 1.01
CA ASP A 26 24.58 -9.87 0.41
C ASP A 26 24.33 -9.32 -1.00
N THR A 27 24.96 -8.20 -1.34
CA THR A 27 24.80 -7.56 -2.64
C THR A 27 26.11 -7.01 -3.17
N LYS A 28 26.40 -7.32 -4.44
CA LYS A 28 27.55 -6.77 -5.16
C LYS A 28 27.36 -5.32 -5.60
N ASN A 29 26.12 -4.84 -5.66
CA ASN A 29 25.79 -3.48 -6.07
C ASN A 29 24.65 -2.92 -5.20
N VAL A 30 25.05 -2.19 -4.15
CA VAL A 30 24.14 -1.60 -3.16
C VAL A 30 23.18 -0.60 -3.82
N ASN A 31 23.63 0.21 -4.77
CA ASN A 31 22.79 1.22 -5.43
C ASN A 31 21.66 0.57 -6.23
N ALA A 32 21.96 -0.49 -6.99
CA ALA A 32 20.94 -1.23 -7.73
C ALA A 32 19.92 -1.90 -6.80
N THR A 33 20.36 -2.40 -5.63
CA THR A 33 19.45 -2.95 -4.62
C THR A 33 18.54 -1.88 -4.04
N ILE A 34 19.07 -0.71 -3.70
CA ILE A 34 18.30 0.44 -3.20
C ILE A 34 17.23 0.85 -4.21
N GLU A 35 17.58 0.96 -5.50
CA GLU A 35 16.63 1.30 -6.57
C GLU A 35 15.51 0.28 -6.68
N ARG A 36 15.84 -1.03 -6.62
CA ARG A 36 14.82 -2.09 -6.64
C ARG A 36 13.89 -2.02 -5.44
N VAL A 37 14.43 -1.81 -4.24
CA VAL A 37 13.62 -1.66 -3.03
C VAL A 37 12.72 -0.42 -3.15
N ASN A 38 13.25 0.70 -3.62
CA ASN A 38 12.47 1.92 -3.82
C ASN A 38 11.33 1.71 -4.83
N SER A 39 11.60 1.11 -5.98
CA SER A 39 10.56 0.79 -6.98
C SER A 39 9.50 -0.15 -6.42
N ALA A 40 9.90 -1.21 -5.72
CA ALA A 40 8.97 -2.14 -5.11
C ALA A 40 8.05 -1.45 -4.09
N VAL A 41 8.61 -0.60 -3.22
CA VAL A 41 7.81 0.17 -2.25
C VAL A 41 6.84 1.12 -2.98
N LEU A 42 7.30 1.80 -4.03
CA LEU A 42 6.44 2.70 -4.80
C LEU A 42 5.30 1.96 -5.51
N GLU A 43 5.56 0.77 -6.06
CA GLU A 43 4.55 -0.09 -6.69
C GLU A 43 3.49 -0.53 -5.69
N GLU A 44 3.89 -0.96 -4.49
CA GLU A 44 2.95 -1.34 -3.42
C GLU A 44 2.10 -0.14 -2.97
N MET A 45 2.70 1.04 -2.81
CA MET A 45 1.95 2.26 -2.47
C MET A 45 0.94 2.65 -3.54
N GLN A 46 1.29 2.51 -4.83
CA GLN A 46 0.37 2.75 -5.93
C GLN A 46 -0.76 1.72 -5.99
N LEU A 47 -0.47 0.46 -5.66
CA LEU A 47 -1.49 -0.58 -5.52
C LEU A 47 -2.46 -0.22 -4.39
N GLU A 48 -1.96 0.22 -3.24
CA GLU A 48 -2.79 0.65 -2.12
C GLU A 48 -3.68 1.85 -2.50
N ASP A 49 -3.12 2.88 -3.14
CA ASP A 49 -3.89 4.04 -3.59
C ASP A 49 -5.04 3.61 -4.54
N ARG A 50 -4.78 2.70 -5.48
CA ARG A 50 -5.83 2.15 -6.37
C ARG A 50 -6.92 1.40 -5.61
N ILE A 51 -6.54 0.56 -4.64
CA ILE A 51 -7.51 -0.16 -3.79
C ILE A 51 -8.38 0.85 -3.04
N ASN A 52 -7.78 1.88 -2.45
CA ASN A 52 -8.51 2.90 -1.70
C ASN A 52 -9.50 3.66 -2.59
N ASP A 53 -9.14 3.98 -3.83
CA ASP A 53 -10.04 4.64 -4.78
C ASP A 53 -11.19 3.71 -5.22
N GLU A 54 -10.92 2.42 -5.46
CA GLU A 54 -11.97 1.44 -5.76
C GLU A 54 -12.94 1.23 -4.60
N VAL A 55 -12.45 1.20 -3.35
CA VAL A 55 -13.31 1.19 -2.16
C VAL A 55 -14.25 2.39 -2.14
N ARG A 56 -13.74 3.60 -2.43
CA ARG A 56 -14.57 4.82 -2.45
C ARG A 56 -15.64 4.74 -3.52
N MET A 57 -15.30 4.36 -4.75
CA MET A 57 -16.27 4.20 -5.84
C MET A 57 -17.37 3.21 -5.48
N ILE A 58 -17.01 2.08 -4.86
CA ILE A 58 -17.99 1.09 -4.39
C ILE A 58 -18.91 1.73 -3.34
N LEU A 59 -18.35 2.35 -2.31
CA LEU A 59 -19.18 2.94 -1.25
C LEU A 59 -20.08 4.06 -1.76
N GLU A 60 -19.63 4.86 -2.72
CA GLU A 60 -20.45 5.87 -3.40
C GLU A 60 -21.65 5.25 -4.10
N ALA A 61 -21.47 4.13 -4.80
CA ALA A 61 -22.57 3.39 -5.44
C ALA A 61 -23.57 2.80 -4.43
N TYR A 62 -23.12 2.46 -3.22
CA TYR A 62 -23.95 1.87 -2.16
C TYR A 62 -24.46 2.89 -1.12
N GLN A 63 -24.26 4.20 -1.31
CA GLN A 63 -24.64 5.22 -0.32
C GLN A 63 -26.13 5.19 0.05
N GLU A 64 -27.01 5.03 -0.93
CA GLU A 64 -28.46 4.98 -0.70
C GLU A 64 -28.87 3.74 0.09
N GLU A 65 -28.32 2.58 -0.24
CA GLU A 65 -28.58 1.33 0.48
C GLU A 65 -28.05 1.37 1.92
N MET A 66 -26.87 1.97 2.12
CA MET A 66 -26.32 2.20 3.46
C MET A 66 -27.18 3.15 4.29
N ARG A 67 -27.77 4.17 3.67
CA ARG A 67 -28.71 5.08 4.32
C ARG A 67 -29.98 4.35 4.74
N THR A 68 -30.52 3.47 3.89
CA THR A 68 -31.72 2.69 4.17
C THR A 68 -31.49 1.61 5.23
N THR A 69 -30.33 0.98 5.24
CA THR A 69 -29.96 -0.10 6.19
C THR A 69 -29.38 0.41 7.50
N GLY A 70 -29.05 1.71 7.60
CA GLY A 70 -28.39 2.31 8.77
C GLY A 70 -26.94 1.86 8.95
N ALA A 71 -26.31 1.33 7.91
CA ALA A 71 -24.95 0.81 7.97
C ALA A 71 -23.91 1.94 8.08
N SER A 72 -22.96 1.79 9.01
CA SER A 72 -21.86 2.75 9.18
C SER A 72 -20.89 2.70 8.00
N TYR A 73 -20.61 3.87 7.40
CA TYR A 73 -19.62 4.00 6.33
C TYR A 73 -18.24 3.46 6.73
N GLN A 74 -17.82 3.69 7.98
CA GLN A 74 -16.52 3.21 8.45
C GLN A 74 -16.44 1.68 8.51
N GLU A 75 -17.53 1.00 8.84
CA GLU A 75 -17.58 -0.46 8.90
C GLU A 75 -17.60 -1.06 7.50
N MET A 76 -18.39 -0.49 6.59
CA MET A 76 -18.46 -0.91 5.20
C MET A 76 -17.13 -0.68 4.48
N PHE A 77 -16.47 0.45 4.74
CA PHE A 77 -15.13 0.72 4.22
C PHE A 77 -14.12 -0.35 4.61
N LYS A 78 -14.10 -0.76 5.89
CA LYS A 78 -13.22 -1.84 6.36
C LYS A 78 -13.51 -3.16 5.66
N LYS A 79 -14.80 -3.55 5.55
CA LYS A 79 -15.21 -4.81 4.91
C LYS A 79 -14.85 -4.85 3.42
N VAL A 80 -15.18 -3.80 2.67
CA VAL A 80 -14.91 -3.72 1.23
C VAL A 80 -13.40 -3.65 0.98
N LYS A 81 -12.65 -2.87 1.78
CA LYS A 81 -11.18 -2.84 1.69
C LYS A 81 -10.59 -4.23 1.90
N GLN A 82 -11.04 -4.98 2.91
CA GLN A 82 -10.55 -6.33 3.17
C GLN A 82 -10.83 -7.30 2.01
N GLN A 83 -12.02 -7.22 1.39
CA GLN A 83 -12.35 -8.03 0.23
C GLN A 83 -11.48 -7.68 -1.00
N LEU A 84 -11.27 -6.40 -1.27
CA LEU A 84 -10.43 -5.95 -2.38
C LEU A 84 -8.96 -6.34 -2.16
N VAL A 85 -8.44 -6.20 -0.94
CA VAL A 85 -7.07 -6.61 -0.59
C VAL A 85 -6.86 -8.11 -0.86
N GLN A 86 -7.82 -8.95 -0.48
CA GLN A 86 -7.79 -10.38 -0.79
C GLN A 86 -7.82 -10.65 -2.30
N LYS A 87 -8.65 -9.93 -3.04
CA LYS A 87 -8.78 -10.06 -4.51
C LYS A 87 -7.47 -9.68 -5.21
N TYR A 88 -6.84 -8.59 -4.79
CA TYR A 88 -5.57 -8.11 -5.37
C TYR A 88 -4.34 -8.84 -4.82
N LYS A 89 -4.51 -9.74 -3.84
CA LYS A 89 -3.42 -10.37 -3.08
C LYS A 89 -2.41 -9.35 -2.56
N ALA A 90 -2.86 -8.13 -2.27
CA ALA A 90 -2.03 -7.08 -1.74
C ALA A 90 -1.63 -7.46 -0.31
N VAL A 91 -0.36 -7.27 0.03
CA VAL A 91 0.13 -7.45 1.40
C VAL A 91 0.07 -6.08 2.06
N LEU A 92 -0.96 -5.86 2.90
CA LEU A 92 -1.07 -4.66 3.74
C LEU A 92 -0.41 -4.88 5.11
#